data_AF-S7ZS45-F1
#
_entry.id   AF-S7ZS45-F1
#
_cell.length_a   1.000
_cell.length_b   1.000
_cell.length_c   1.000
_cell.angle_alpha   90.00
_cell.angle_beta   90.00
_cell.angle_gamma   90.00
#
_symmetry.space_group_name_H-M   'P 1'
#
loop_
_entity.id
_entity.type
_entity.pdbx_description
1 polymer ?
#
loop_
_entity_poly.entity_id
_entity_poly.type
_entity_poly.pdbx_seq_one_letter_code
_entity_poly.pdbx_strand_id
1 'polypeptide(L)'
;MPIEPAPGTVGTLTPEQEVKLQEFWVLTLKVFGVPVEGLDGKSANATPKGETDASSANQSQDKKKASSSKRRGWSLWNKGNDEEDDSKSNSSSADLTSSLASISIDDGDDKHGQSKEFQQALVEMQPEEIRTAFWNMVKQDHPDALLLRFLRARKWDVKKALIMMISTMRWRLQEVHVDDDIMANGEAEALQLASSADPAKKKKGEDFLKQLRMGKSYLHGCDKRGRPICVVRARLHKASDQEVDTLERFTVYTIETARLLLAPPVETATIIFDMTGFTLANMDYTPVKFMIKCFEANYPESLGSVLIHKAPWIFSSIWSVIKGWLDPVVASKIHFTKNRQDLEEFIAPSQIMKELDGDENWEYNYVEIKEGENAKMQDTETRDKLISERHALAKDIQDVTIEWLRASYQKNPDAVAASKQKRDGLIAQLREQYWVLDPYIRARSLYDRLNIVQGGGKIEFYPDRAQNGSANAGSEPTTA
;
A
#
# COMPACT_ATOMS: atom_id res chain seq x y z
N MET A 1 -10.95 15.36 -19.56
CA MET A 1 -11.33 14.05 -20.14
C MET A 1 -11.54 13.08 -18.99
N PRO A 2 -12.54 12.17 -19.05
CA PRO A 2 -12.64 11.10 -18.06
C PRO A 2 -11.32 10.31 -18.06
N ILE A 3 -10.79 10.05 -16.87
CA ILE A 3 -9.54 9.29 -16.72
C ILE A 3 -9.89 7.82 -16.94
N GLU A 4 -9.30 7.20 -17.97
CA GLU A 4 -9.49 5.79 -18.21
C GLU A 4 -8.67 4.95 -17.21
N PRO A 5 -9.26 3.90 -16.60
CA PRO A 5 -8.51 2.99 -15.74
C PRO A 5 -7.40 2.28 -16.53
N ALA A 6 -6.26 2.03 -15.88
CA ALA A 6 -5.15 1.34 -16.53
C ALA A 6 -5.49 -0.16 -16.75
N PRO A 7 -4.92 -0.84 -17.77
CA PRO A 7 -5.14 -2.28 -17.95
C PRO A 7 -4.78 -3.10 -16.71
N GLY A 8 -5.57 -4.15 -16.43
CA GLY A 8 -5.35 -5.00 -15.26
C GLY A 8 -5.78 -4.38 -13.93
N THR A 9 -6.64 -3.35 -13.97
CA THR A 9 -7.31 -2.75 -12.81
C THR A 9 -8.78 -3.18 -12.76
N VAL A 10 -9.49 -2.81 -11.69
CA VAL A 10 -10.92 -3.09 -11.55
C VAL A 10 -11.69 -2.57 -12.78
N GLY A 11 -12.53 -3.41 -13.37
CA GLY A 11 -13.30 -3.08 -14.57
C GLY A 11 -12.55 -3.18 -15.90
N THR A 12 -11.25 -3.54 -15.91
CA THR A 12 -10.44 -3.66 -17.14
C THR A 12 -9.75 -5.02 -17.30
N LEU A 13 -10.18 -6.03 -16.53
CA LEU A 13 -9.59 -7.36 -16.56
C LEU A 13 -9.95 -8.13 -17.83
N THR A 14 -8.98 -8.81 -18.42
CA THR A 14 -9.27 -9.87 -19.40
C THR A 14 -9.87 -11.10 -18.71
N PRO A 15 -10.51 -12.03 -19.44
CA PRO A 15 -11.00 -13.28 -18.85
C PRO A 15 -9.92 -14.08 -18.12
N GLU A 16 -8.69 -14.11 -18.63
CA GLU A 16 -7.56 -14.80 -17.99
C GLU A 16 -7.11 -14.10 -16.70
N GLN A 17 -7.13 -12.77 -16.70
CA GLN A 17 -6.80 -11.96 -15.52
C GLN A 17 -7.86 -12.10 -14.43
N GLU A 18 -9.13 -12.20 -14.80
CA GLU A 18 -10.24 -12.50 -13.88
C GLU A 18 -10.01 -13.85 -13.18
N VAL A 19 -9.63 -14.89 -13.92
CA VAL A 19 -9.29 -16.21 -13.34
C VAL A 19 -8.13 -16.10 -12.36
N LYS A 20 -7.10 -15.30 -12.66
CA LYS A 20 -5.97 -15.07 -11.74
C LYS A 20 -6.38 -14.33 -10.47
N LEU A 21 -7.29 -13.37 -10.57
CA LEU A 21 -7.88 -12.71 -9.40
C LEU A 21 -8.67 -13.71 -8.54
N GLN A 22 -9.44 -14.61 -9.17
CA GLN A 22 -10.18 -15.66 -8.47
C GLN A 22 -9.25 -16.64 -7.74
N GLU A 23 -8.22 -17.14 -8.42
CA GLU A 23 -7.18 -17.99 -7.84
C GLU A 23 -6.51 -17.30 -6.64
N PHE A 24 -6.23 -16.00 -6.77
CA PHE A 24 -5.58 -15.24 -5.71
C PHE A 24 -6.49 -15.03 -4.49
N TRP A 25 -7.77 -14.76 -4.69
CA TRP A 25 -8.75 -14.74 -3.61
C TRP A 25 -8.83 -16.08 -2.87
N VAL A 26 -8.85 -17.20 -3.59
CA VAL A 26 -8.87 -18.53 -2.95
C VAL A 26 -7.64 -18.73 -2.05
N LEU A 27 -6.44 -18.41 -2.52
CA LEU A 27 -5.24 -18.53 -1.68
C LEU A 27 -5.26 -17.56 -0.50
N THR A 28 -5.74 -16.35 -0.70
CA THR A 28 -5.86 -15.33 0.35
C THR A 28 -6.80 -15.81 1.46
N LEU A 29 -7.97 -16.34 1.09
CA LEU A 29 -8.94 -16.89 2.05
C LEU A 29 -8.38 -18.08 2.85
N LYS A 30 -7.53 -18.92 2.24
CA LYS A 30 -6.84 -20.00 2.96
C LYS A 30 -5.88 -19.47 4.01
N VAL A 31 -5.07 -18.47 3.66
CA VAL A 31 -4.15 -17.82 4.60
C VAL A 31 -4.93 -17.18 5.75
N PHE A 32 -6.13 -16.67 5.47
CA PHE A 32 -7.04 -16.12 6.48
C PHE A 32 -7.72 -17.18 7.36
N GLY A 33 -7.49 -18.47 7.11
CA GLY A 33 -8.13 -19.55 7.85
C GLY A 33 -9.63 -19.70 7.54
N VAL A 34 -10.10 -19.15 6.42
CA VAL A 34 -11.50 -19.21 6.00
C VAL A 34 -11.74 -20.50 5.21
N PRO A 35 -12.71 -21.34 5.60
CA PRO A 35 -13.01 -22.57 4.87
C PRO A 35 -13.47 -22.29 3.43
N VAL A 36 -12.74 -22.85 2.45
CA VAL A 36 -13.01 -22.71 1.01
C VAL A 36 -13.24 -24.07 0.34
N GLU A 37 -13.87 -25.00 1.07
CA GLU A 37 -14.16 -26.36 0.59
C GLU A 37 -14.82 -26.37 -0.79
N GLY A 38 -14.32 -27.23 -1.68
CA GLY A 38 -14.78 -27.33 -3.07
C GLY A 38 -14.20 -26.29 -4.04
N LEU A 39 -13.45 -25.30 -3.54
CA LEU A 39 -12.64 -24.38 -4.36
C LEU A 39 -11.18 -24.86 -4.51
N ASP A 40 -10.81 -25.87 -3.73
CA ASP A 40 -9.47 -26.44 -3.64
C ASP A 40 -9.29 -27.59 -4.64
N GLY A 41 -8.84 -27.28 -5.86
CA GLY A 41 -8.42 -28.32 -6.81
C GLY A 41 -8.88 -28.15 -8.25
N LYS A 42 -9.54 -27.06 -8.62
CA LYS A 42 -9.78 -26.72 -10.04
C LYS A 42 -8.91 -25.54 -10.45
N SER A 43 -7.58 -25.72 -10.39
CA SER A 43 -6.70 -24.96 -11.28
C SER A 43 -7.16 -25.28 -12.70
N ALA A 44 -7.69 -24.29 -13.40
CA ALA A 44 -8.21 -24.44 -14.73
C ALA A 44 -7.05 -24.64 -15.71
N ASN A 45 -6.49 -25.85 -15.76
CA ASN A 45 -5.67 -26.37 -16.86
C ASN A 45 -5.45 -27.88 -16.69
N ALA A 46 -6.40 -28.67 -17.20
CA ALA A 46 -6.18 -30.06 -17.53
C ALA A 46 -6.60 -30.29 -18.98
N THR A 47 -5.67 -30.09 -19.91
CA THR A 47 -5.74 -30.65 -21.25
C THR A 47 -5.77 -32.18 -21.12
N PRO A 48 -6.63 -32.92 -21.83
CA PRO A 48 -6.62 -34.38 -21.74
C PRO A 48 -5.33 -34.88 -22.40
N LYS A 49 -4.40 -35.44 -21.62
CA LYS A 49 -3.29 -36.23 -22.17
C LYS A 49 -3.86 -37.58 -22.60
N GLY A 50 -3.81 -37.82 -23.91
CA GLY A 50 -4.06 -39.13 -24.50
C GLY A 50 -3.05 -40.17 -24.03
N GLU A 51 -3.56 -41.39 -23.90
CA GLU A 51 -2.82 -42.61 -23.67
C GLU A 51 -1.79 -42.82 -24.79
N THR A 52 -0.54 -43.11 -24.42
CA THR A 52 0.35 -43.98 -25.20
C THR A 52 1.39 -44.63 -24.29
N ASP A 53 1.70 -45.86 -24.66
CA ASP A 53 2.36 -46.91 -23.90
C ASP A 53 3.85 -46.70 -23.56
N ALA A 54 4.21 -47.47 -22.53
CA ALA A 54 5.50 -48.03 -22.11
C ALA A 54 6.73 -47.90 -23.04
N SER A 55 7.87 -47.55 -22.42
CA SER A 55 9.08 -48.37 -22.47
C SER A 55 10.10 -48.03 -21.37
N SER A 56 10.62 -49.10 -20.79
CA SER A 56 11.64 -49.30 -19.74
C SER A 56 13.04 -48.70 -20.00
N ALA A 57 13.75 -48.29 -18.94
CA ALA A 57 15.18 -48.58 -18.73
C ALA A 57 15.70 -48.28 -17.30
N ASN A 58 16.59 -49.19 -16.88
CA ASN A 58 17.31 -49.44 -15.62
C ASN A 58 18.10 -48.31 -14.89
N GLN A 59 18.22 -48.53 -13.57
CA GLN A 59 19.39 -48.39 -12.64
C GLN A 59 20.10 -47.03 -12.52
N SER A 60 20.32 -46.47 -11.32
CA SER A 60 21.24 -47.05 -10.33
C SER A 60 21.16 -46.31 -8.98
N GLN A 61 21.39 -47.06 -7.90
CA GLN A 61 21.57 -46.57 -6.53
C GLN A 61 22.96 -45.98 -6.36
N ASP A 62 23.09 -44.89 -5.61
CA ASP A 62 24.32 -44.61 -4.89
C ASP A 62 24.05 -43.98 -3.51
N LYS A 63 24.56 -44.66 -2.48
CA LYS A 63 24.55 -44.26 -1.06
C LYS A 63 25.85 -43.53 -0.77
N LYS A 64 25.80 -42.34 -0.17
CA LYS A 64 26.86 -41.87 0.74
C LYS A 64 26.32 -41.19 1.99
N LYS A 65 26.77 -41.71 3.13
CA LYS A 65 26.62 -41.24 4.52
C LYS A 65 27.54 -40.04 4.79
N ALA A 66 27.09 -39.13 5.66
CA ALA A 66 27.83 -38.50 6.76
C ALA A 66 26.90 -37.42 7.37
N SER A 67 26.90 -37.03 8.64
CA SER A 67 27.44 -37.54 9.90
C SER A 67 26.77 -36.69 10.99
N SER A 68 26.37 -37.32 12.08
CA SER A 68 25.81 -36.68 13.28
C SER A 68 26.83 -35.82 14.04
N SER A 69 26.40 -34.69 14.60
CA SER A 69 26.93 -34.24 15.90
C SER A 69 25.84 -33.56 16.73
N LYS A 70 25.71 -34.05 17.97
CA LYS A 70 24.84 -33.57 19.06
C LYS A 70 25.51 -32.41 19.80
N ARG A 71 24.72 -31.48 20.38
CA ARG A 71 24.61 -31.22 21.84
C ARG A 71 23.68 -30.01 22.12
N ARG A 72 22.65 -30.24 22.95
CA ARG A 72 22.45 -29.72 24.35
C ARG A 72 22.40 -28.19 24.41
N GLY A 73 21.30 -27.51 24.73
CA GLY A 73 20.20 -27.84 25.64
C GLY A 73 20.42 -27.10 26.95
N TRP A 74 19.73 -25.96 27.15
CA TRP A 74 19.51 -25.29 28.44
C TRP A 74 18.05 -24.82 28.47
N SER A 75 17.24 -25.57 29.20
CA SER A 75 15.96 -25.14 29.78
C SER A 75 16.18 -24.82 31.26
N LEU A 76 15.23 -24.08 31.84
CA LEU A 76 14.90 -23.74 33.23
C LEU A 76 14.49 -22.26 33.19
N TRP A 77 13.29 -21.83 33.56
CA TRP A 77 12.56 -22.12 34.81
C TRP A 77 11.04 -22.35 34.63
N ASN A 78 10.57 -23.36 35.37
CA ASN A 78 9.21 -23.71 35.86
C ASN A 78 8.47 -22.52 36.52
N LYS A 79 7.16 -22.52 36.86
CA LYS A 79 5.96 -23.38 36.69
C LYS A 79 4.85 -22.74 37.54
N GLY A 80 3.60 -22.79 37.09
CA GLY A 80 2.41 -22.55 37.91
C GLY A 80 1.15 -22.84 37.10
N ASN A 81 0.52 -23.99 37.35
CA ASN A 81 -0.69 -24.54 36.71
C ASN A 81 -1.93 -23.67 36.95
N ASP A 82 -2.87 -23.65 36.00
CA ASP A 82 -4.13 -24.39 36.12
C ASP A 82 -4.71 -24.69 34.73
N GLU A 83 -5.22 -25.92 34.59
CA GLU A 83 -5.79 -26.51 33.37
C GLU A 83 -7.24 -26.03 33.19
N GLU A 84 -7.61 -25.68 31.96
CA GLU A 84 -8.91 -26.07 31.40
C GLU A 84 -8.76 -26.33 29.89
N ASP A 85 -9.35 -27.44 29.48
CA ASP A 85 -9.14 -28.21 28.26
C ASP A 85 -10.00 -27.67 27.11
N ASP A 86 -9.38 -27.19 26.04
CA ASP A 86 -10.05 -26.95 24.75
C ASP A 86 -9.15 -27.42 23.60
N SER A 87 -8.93 -28.74 23.57
CA SER A 87 -8.15 -29.43 22.55
C SER A 87 -8.95 -29.70 21.26
N LYS A 88 -9.46 -28.65 20.58
CA LYS A 88 -9.96 -28.75 19.18
C LYS A 88 -9.78 -27.46 18.37
N SER A 89 -8.54 -27.09 18.04
CA SER A 89 -8.30 -26.15 16.91
C SER A 89 -6.91 -26.25 16.24
N ASN A 90 -5.99 -27.08 16.73
CA ASN A 90 -4.58 -27.02 16.30
C ASN A 90 -4.19 -27.90 15.10
N SER A 91 -5.09 -28.71 14.52
CA SER A 91 -4.72 -29.57 13.37
C SER A 91 -4.87 -28.88 12.01
N SER A 92 -5.79 -27.91 11.87
CA SER A 92 -6.04 -27.24 10.58
C SER A 92 -4.99 -26.17 10.24
N SER A 93 -4.45 -25.48 11.24
CA SER A 93 -3.34 -24.52 11.09
C SER A 93 -2.04 -25.21 10.69
N ALA A 94 -1.75 -26.40 11.22
CA ALA A 94 -0.59 -27.21 10.87
C ALA A 94 -0.66 -27.71 9.40
N ASP A 95 -1.84 -28.13 8.94
CA ASP A 95 -2.02 -28.59 7.56
C ASP A 95 -1.96 -27.42 6.55
N LEU A 96 -2.57 -26.27 6.87
CA LEU A 96 -2.48 -25.04 6.07
C LEU A 96 -1.04 -24.51 5.97
N THR A 97 -0.31 -24.47 7.09
CA THR A 97 1.11 -24.08 7.10
C THR A 97 1.97 -25.05 6.31
N SER A 98 1.69 -26.37 6.35
CA SER A 98 2.40 -27.34 5.49
C SER A 98 2.12 -27.16 4.00
N SER A 99 0.86 -26.84 3.64
CA SER A 99 0.45 -26.60 2.24
C SER A 99 1.07 -25.32 1.68
N LEU A 100 1.12 -24.26 2.48
CA LEU A 100 1.66 -22.95 2.12
C LEU A 100 3.20 -22.88 2.22
N ALA A 101 3.83 -23.66 3.11
CA ALA A 101 5.30 -23.73 3.24
C ALA A 101 6.00 -24.27 1.99
N SER A 102 5.27 -24.99 1.12
CA SER A 102 5.78 -25.47 -0.18
C SER A 102 5.89 -24.37 -1.25
N ILE A 103 5.43 -23.15 -0.95
CA ILE A 103 5.53 -22.00 -1.85
C ILE A 103 6.94 -21.39 -1.72
N SER A 104 7.92 -21.95 -2.44
CA SER A 104 9.28 -21.40 -2.56
C SER A 104 9.43 -20.54 -3.83
N ILE A 105 10.21 -19.47 -3.74
CA ILE A 105 10.65 -18.65 -4.89
C ILE A 105 11.99 -19.24 -5.42
N ASP A 106 12.17 -19.24 -6.74
CA ASP A 106 13.51 -19.42 -7.35
C ASP A 106 14.37 -18.18 -7.08
N ASP A 107 15.59 -18.36 -6.58
CA ASP A 107 16.52 -17.34 -6.01
C ASP A 107 16.69 -16.01 -6.79
N GLY A 108 16.26 -15.93 -8.04
CA GLY A 108 16.37 -14.73 -8.88
C GLY A 108 15.37 -13.59 -8.60
N ASP A 109 14.29 -13.83 -7.84
CA ASP A 109 13.18 -12.85 -7.66
C ASP A 109 13.03 -12.32 -6.22
N ASP A 110 13.98 -12.63 -5.32
CA ASP A 110 13.87 -12.33 -3.89
C ASP A 110 14.79 -11.19 -3.40
N LYS A 111 14.95 -10.14 -4.21
CA LYS A 111 15.84 -8.99 -3.95
C LYS A 111 15.69 -8.38 -2.55
N HIS A 112 14.46 -8.34 -2.04
CA HIS A 112 14.11 -7.70 -0.76
C HIS A 112 13.87 -8.72 0.37
N GLY A 113 14.19 -10.00 0.17
CA GLY A 113 14.04 -11.06 1.19
C GLY A 113 12.59 -11.42 1.52
N GLN A 114 11.64 -11.14 0.62
CA GLN A 114 10.23 -11.38 0.78
C GLN A 114 9.89 -12.83 1.07
N SER A 115 10.64 -13.82 0.54
CA SER A 115 10.38 -15.23 0.88
C SER A 115 10.59 -15.50 2.36
N LYS A 116 11.66 -14.92 2.94
CA LYS A 116 11.94 -15.04 4.37
C LYS A 116 10.86 -14.35 5.18
N GLU A 117 10.49 -13.13 4.81
CA GLU A 117 9.43 -12.36 5.49
C GLU A 117 8.08 -13.09 5.44
N PHE A 118 7.77 -13.77 4.33
CA PHE A 118 6.57 -14.59 4.18
C PHE A 118 6.56 -15.77 5.14
N GLN A 119 7.66 -16.52 5.21
CA GLN A 119 7.77 -17.65 6.12
C GLN A 119 7.69 -17.20 7.58
N GLN A 120 8.29 -16.05 7.92
CA GLN A 120 8.17 -15.46 9.26
C GLN A 120 6.73 -15.06 9.56
N ALA A 121 6.02 -14.43 8.62
CA ALA A 121 4.62 -14.07 8.79
C ALA A 121 3.73 -15.29 9.09
N LEU A 122 3.93 -16.41 8.37
CA LEU A 122 3.16 -17.63 8.61
C LEU A 122 3.44 -18.31 9.96
N VAL A 123 4.58 -18.01 10.59
CA VAL A 123 4.95 -18.53 11.92
C VAL A 123 4.51 -17.58 13.03
N GLU A 124 4.66 -16.28 12.81
CA GLU A 124 4.52 -15.23 13.83
C GLU A 124 3.09 -14.67 13.89
N MET A 125 2.31 -14.74 12.81
CA MET A 125 0.98 -14.15 12.72
C MET A 125 -0.12 -15.23 12.64
N GLN A 126 -1.20 -15.04 13.40
CA GLN A 126 -2.37 -15.90 13.29
C GLN A 126 -3.16 -15.59 12.00
N PRO A 127 -3.87 -16.56 11.41
CA PRO A 127 -4.71 -16.35 10.23
C PRO A 127 -5.69 -15.17 10.36
N GLU A 128 -6.26 -15.01 11.55
CA GLU A 128 -7.18 -13.92 11.88
C GLU A 128 -6.50 -12.54 11.91
N GLU A 129 -5.25 -12.47 12.37
CA GLU A 129 -4.46 -11.23 12.38
C GLU A 129 -4.09 -10.83 10.95
N ILE A 130 -3.71 -11.80 10.11
CA ILE A 130 -3.44 -11.56 8.68
C ILE A 130 -4.71 -11.08 7.97
N ARG A 131 -5.86 -11.71 8.25
CA ARG A 131 -7.17 -11.30 7.72
C ARG A 131 -7.51 -9.87 8.12
N THR A 132 -7.34 -9.53 9.40
CA THR A 132 -7.58 -8.17 9.92
C THR A 132 -6.64 -7.16 9.27
N ALA A 133 -5.35 -7.49 9.14
CA ALA A 133 -4.36 -6.65 8.49
C ALA A 133 -4.71 -6.36 7.02
N PHE A 134 -5.23 -7.34 6.28
CA PHE A 134 -5.74 -7.12 4.92
C PHE A 134 -6.87 -6.09 4.90
N TRP A 135 -7.92 -6.28 5.72
CA TRP A 135 -9.08 -5.38 5.71
C TRP A 135 -8.75 -3.97 6.21
N ASN A 136 -7.77 -3.84 7.11
CA ASN A 136 -7.23 -2.54 7.53
C ASN A 136 -6.43 -1.87 6.39
N MET A 137 -5.66 -2.64 5.63
CA MET A 137 -4.89 -2.13 4.48
C MET A 137 -5.79 -1.66 3.32
N VAL A 138 -6.99 -2.24 3.18
CA VAL A 138 -7.99 -1.84 2.17
C VAL A 138 -8.45 -0.39 2.38
N LYS A 139 -8.67 0.07 3.62
CA LYS A 139 -9.15 1.44 3.92
C LYS A 139 -10.36 1.84 3.03
N GLN A 140 -10.28 2.93 2.28
CA GLN A 140 -11.29 3.38 1.32
C GLN A 140 -11.17 2.75 -0.08
N ASP A 141 -10.14 1.94 -0.34
CA ASP A 141 -9.89 1.33 -1.65
C ASP A 141 -10.83 0.13 -1.89
N HIS A 142 -10.89 -0.31 -3.15
CA HIS A 142 -11.55 -1.56 -3.52
C HIS A 142 -10.66 -2.76 -3.13
N PRO A 143 -11.18 -3.81 -2.47
CA PRO A 143 -10.35 -4.95 -2.05
C PRO A 143 -9.69 -5.68 -3.24
N ASP A 144 -10.39 -5.81 -4.38
CA ASP A 144 -9.75 -6.32 -5.61
C ASP A 144 -8.64 -5.42 -6.14
N ALA A 145 -8.78 -4.08 -6.06
CA ALA A 145 -7.71 -3.18 -6.50
C ALA A 145 -6.43 -3.43 -5.70
N LEU A 146 -6.55 -3.71 -4.39
CA LEU A 146 -5.41 -4.09 -3.56
C LEU A 146 -4.74 -5.37 -4.04
N LEU A 147 -5.52 -6.45 -4.27
CA LEU A 147 -4.98 -7.71 -4.78
C LEU A 147 -4.37 -7.57 -6.20
N LEU A 148 -5.03 -6.80 -7.07
CA LEU A 148 -4.59 -6.58 -8.44
C LEU A 148 -3.25 -5.84 -8.50
N ARG A 149 -2.93 -4.95 -7.55
CA ARG A 149 -1.60 -4.33 -7.44
C ARG A 149 -0.51 -5.40 -7.29
N PHE A 150 -0.71 -6.38 -6.41
CA PHE A 150 0.24 -7.47 -6.20
C PHE A 150 0.33 -8.41 -7.42
N LEU A 151 -0.80 -8.73 -8.06
CA LEU A 151 -0.82 -9.53 -9.28
C LEU A 151 -0.04 -8.86 -10.41
N ARG A 152 -0.31 -7.59 -10.70
CA ARG A 152 0.42 -6.83 -11.74
C ARG A 152 1.92 -6.76 -11.41
N ALA A 153 2.27 -6.46 -10.17
CA ALA A 153 3.68 -6.39 -9.72
C ALA A 153 4.43 -7.72 -9.84
N ARG A 154 3.72 -8.86 -9.83
CA ARG A 154 4.29 -10.20 -9.99
C ARG A 154 3.87 -10.86 -11.30
N LYS A 155 3.56 -10.06 -12.33
CA LYS A 155 3.28 -10.52 -13.70
C LYS A 155 2.21 -11.62 -13.75
N TRP A 156 1.18 -11.47 -12.91
CA TRP A 156 0.07 -12.40 -12.74
C TRP A 156 0.46 -13.78 -12.20
N ASP A 157 1.64 -13.92 -11.59
CA ASP A 157 1.99 -15.09 -10.79
C ASP A 157 1.33 -14.97 -9.40
N VAL A 158 0.28 -15.77 -9.21
CA VAL A 158 -0.56 -15.76 -8.02
C VAL A 158 0.23 -16.12 -6.75
N LYS A 159 1.19 -17.06 -6.84
CA LYS A 159 1.98 -17.50 -5.68
C LYS A 159 2.95 -16.40 -5.24
N LYS A 160 3.65 -15.80 -6.20
CA LYS A 160 4.56 -14.68 -5.93
C LYS A 160 3.81 -13.44 -5.44
N ALA A 161 2.61 -13.18 -5.97
CA ALA A 161 1.73 -12.11 -5.48
C ALA A 161 1.32 -12.34 -4.02
N LEU A 162 0.96 -13.58 -3.64
CA LEU A 162 0.66 -13.95 -2.26
C LEU A 162 1.84 -13.72 -1.33
N ILE A 163 3.03 -14.19 -1.71
CA ILE A 163 4.26 -13.98 -0.94
C ILE A 163 4.48 -12.49 -0.70
N MET A 164 4.50 -11.69 -1.78
CA MET A 164 4.68 -10.24 -1.68
C MET A 164 3.65 -9.58 -0.76
N MET A 165 2.38 -9.95 -0.89
CA MET A 165 1.28 -9.37 -0.11
C MET A 165 1.41 -9.67 1.38
N ILE A 166 1.65 -10.92 1.75
CA ILE A 166 1.77 -11.32 3.16
C ILE A 166 3.04 -10.76 3.79
N SER A 167 4.16 -10.72 3.06
CA SER A 167 5.39 -10.04 3.51
C SER A 167 5.16 -8.54 3.73
N THR A 168 4.38 -7.90 2.84
CA THR A 168 3.98 -6.49 3.00
C THR A 168 3.13 -6.29 4.27
N MET A 169 2.17 -7.19 4.53
CA MET A 169 1.34 -7.10 5.74
C MET A 169 2.15 -7.23 7.01
N ARG A 170 3.13 -8.16 7.05
CA ARG A 170 4.06 -8.29 8.17
C ARG A 170 4.88 -7.02 8.38
N TRP A 171 5.53 -6.52 7.32
CA TRP A 171 6.27 -5.25 7.38
C TRP A 171 5.41 -4.10 7.91
N ARG A 172 4.17 -4.02 7.42
CA ARG A 172 3.21 -2.97 7.74
C ARG A 172 2.72 -3.03 9.20
N LEU A 173 2.51 -4.23 9.72
CA LEU A 173 1.95 -4.47 11.06
C LEU A 173 3.01 -4.57 12.16
N GLN A 174 4.14 -5.24 11.89
CA GLN A 174 5.11 -5.63 12.92
C GLN A 174 6.45 -4.87 12.85
N GLU A 175 6.83 -4.35 11.68
CA GLU A 175 8.10 -3.62 11.55
C GLU A 175 7.91 -2.10 11.61
N VAL A 176 6.94 -1.59 10.84
CA VAL A 176 6.77 -0.13 10.64
C VAL A 176 5.55 0.44 11.36
N HIS A 177 4.62 -0.40 11.81
CA HIS A 177 3.44 0.03 12.57
C HIS A 177 2.66 1.15 11.86
N VAL A 178 2.29 0.90 10.60
CA VAL A 178 1.75 1.96 9.74
C VAL A 178 0.40 2.46 10.24
N ASP A 179 -0.52 1.58 10.63
CA ASP A 179 -1.87 1.98 11.03
C ASP A 179 -1.96 2.35 12.51
N ASP A 180 -1.33 1.58 13.38
CA ASP A 180 -1.43 1.65 14.84
C ASP A 180 -0.47 2.68 15.46
N ASP A 181 0.55 3.09 14.73
CA ASP A 181 1.49 4.12 15.16
C ASP A 181 1.52 5.28 14.14
N ILE A 182 2.14 5.11 12.96
CA ILE A 182 2.43 6.25 12.06
C ILE A 182 1.17 7.05 11.70
N MET A 183 0.10 6.39 11.27
CA MET A 183 -1.13 7.07 10.84
C MET A 183 -2.08 7.40 12.00
N ALA A 184 -2.12 6.59 13.05
CA ALA A 184 -2.88 6.88 14.26
C ALA A 184 -2.36 8.13 14.98
N ASN A 185 -1.03 8.28 15.06
CA ASN A 185 -0.37 9.35 15.81
C ASN A 185 -0.09 10.59 14.95
N GLY A 186 0.36 10.38 13.70
CA GLY A 186 0.59 11.42 12.69
C GLY A 186 1.40 12.62 13.19
N GLU A 187 1.00 13.81 12.74
CA GLU A 187 1.70 15.06 13.09
C GLU A 187 1.48 15.47 14.56
N ALA A 188 0.37 15.03 15.17
CA ALA A 188 -0.01 15.42 16.52
C ALA A 188 0.93 14.83 17.58
N GLU A 189 1.31 13.55 17.45
CA GLU A 189 2.33 12.99 18.32
C GLU A 189 3.68 13.65 18.11
N ALA A 190 4.05 13.98 16.87
CA ALA A 190 5.31 14.69 16.63
C ALA A 190 5.36 16.04 17.38
N LEU A 191 4.24 16.77 17.46
CA LEU A 191 4.12 17.99 18.27
C LEU A 191 4.21 17.73 19.78
N GLN A 192 3.56 16.67 20.26
CA GLN A 192 3.65 16.26 21.67
C GLN A 192 5.10 15.90 22.02
N LEU A 193 5.74 15.08 21.19
CA LEU A 193 7.13 14.66 21.36
C LEU A 193 8.07 15.85 21.35
N ALA A 194 7.91 16.82 20.44
CA ALA A 194 8.72 18.04 20.40
C ALA A 194 8.64 18.88 21.69
N SER A 195 7.60 18.68 22.50
CA SER A 195 7.42 19.33 23.81
C SER A 195 7.87 18.44 24.99
N SER A 196 8.39 17.25 24.72
CA SER A 196 8.84 16.28 25.73
C SER A 196 10.04 16.79 26.54
N ALA A 197 10.09 16.43 27.82
CA ALA A 197 11.27 16.63 28.66
C ALA A 197 12.41 15.65 28.34
N ASP A 198 12.10 14.49 27.74
CA ASP A 198 13.09 13.52 27.25
C ASP A 198 13.75 14.05 25.97
N PRO A 199 15.08 14.29 25.96
CA PRO A 199 15.78 14.86 24.81
C PRO A 199 15.70 14.02 23.53
N ALA A 200 15.68 12.69 23.63
CA ALA A 200 15.61 11.81 22.47
C ALA A 200 14.22 11.87 21.83
N LYS A 201 13.16 11.81 22.67
CA LYS A 201 11.79 11.99 22.20
C LYS A 201 11.57 13.37 21.59
N LYS A 202 12.07 14.41 22.27
CA LYS A 202 12.04 15.78 21.78
C LYS A 202 12.65 15.92 20.40
N LYS A 203 13.86 15.38 20.21
CA LYS A 203 14.54 15.40 18.93
C LYS A 203 13.73 14.72 17.83
N LYS A 204 13.14 13.54 18.08
CA LYS A 204 12.30 12.85 17.07
C LYS A 204 11.11 13.68 16.62
N GLY A 205 10.39 14.31 17.57
CA GLY A 205 9.27 15.19 17.25
C GLY A 205 9.69 16.43 16.46
N GLU A 206 10.78 17.08 16.89
CA GLU A 206 11.36 18.23 16.19
C GLU A 206 11.82 17.87 14.76
N ASP A 207 12.54 16.77 14.61
CA ASP A 207 13.05 16.28 13.32
C ASP A 207 11.91 16.03 12.33
N PHE A 208 10.85 15.34 12.77
CA PHE A 208 9.68 15.03 11.94
C PHE A 208 8.93 16.30 11.51
N LEU A 209 8.59 17.17 12.46
CA LEU A 209 7.91 18.43 12.18
C LEU A 209 8.75 19.37 11.30
N LYS A 210 10.08 19.34 11.44
CA LYS A 210 10.98 20.13 10.61
C LYS A 210 10.85 19.74 9.13
N GLN A 211 10.68 18.45 8.80
CA GLN A 211 10.49 17.99 7.42
C GLN A 211 9.19 18.55 6.81
N LEU A 212 8.11 18.53 7.59
CA LEU A 212 6.80 19.09 7.21
C LEU A 212 6.89 20.61 7.05
N ARG A 213 7.32 21.33 8.09
CA ARG A 213 7.38 22.80 8.10
C ARG A 213 8.19 23.40 6.96
N MET A 214 9.30 22.75 6.57
CA MET A 214 10.11 23.22 5.44
C MET A 214 9.53 22.86 4.07
N GLY A 215 8.49 22.03 4.01
CA GLY A 215 7.94 21.47 2.78
C GLY A 215 8.96 20.61 2.04
N LYS A 216 9.65 19.72 2.76
CA LYS A 216 10.64 18.82 2.15
C LYS A 216 9.98 17.88 1.13
N SER A 217 8.84 17.34 1.52
CA SER A 217 7.92 16.60 0.66
C SER A 217 6.50 17.09 0.92
N TYR A 218 5.72 17.33 -0.12
CA TYR A 218 4.32 17.74 -0.01
C TYR A 218 3.51 17.28 -1.22
N LEU A 219 2.18 17.38 -1.12
CA LEU A 219 1.23 16.93 -2.15
C LEU A 219 0.42 18.13 -2.61
N HIS A 220 0.33 18.37 -3.91
CA HIS A 220 -0.48 19.46 -4.44
C HIS A 220 -0.80 19.23 -5.91
N GLY A 221 -2.06 19.42 -6.29
CA GLY A 221 -2.53 19.27 -7.66
C GLY A 221 -2.46 17.83 -8.20
N CYS A 222 -2.83 17.69 -9.46
CA CYS A 222 -2.82 16.43 -10.18
C CYS A 222 -2.08 16.53 -11.53
N ASP A 223 -1.51 15.40 -11.97
CA ASP A 223 -0.99 15.28 -13.33
C ASP A 223 -2.14 15.16 -14.36
N LYS A 224 -1.83 15.13 -15.65
CA LYS A 224 -2.83 15.00 -16.74
C LYS A 224 -3.64 13.71 -16.68
N ARG A 225 -3.22 12.72 -15.90
CA ARG A 225 -3.92 11.45 -15.66
C ARG A 225 -4.68 11.44 -14.33
N GLY A 226 -4.77 12.59 -13.66
CA GLY A 226 -5.45 12.76 -12.37
C GLY A 226 -4.69 12.20 -11.18
N ARG A 227 -3.41 11.84 -11.33
CA ARG A 227 -2.59 11.33 -10.23
C ARG A 227 -2.21 12.48 -9.30
N PRO A 228 -2.42 12.35 -7.99
CA PRO A 228 -1.86 13.28 -7.02
C PRO A 228 -0.36 13.46 -7.24
N ILE A 229 0.10 14.71 -7.22
CA ILE A 229 1.52 15.03 -7.38
C ILE A 229 2.14 15.20 -5.99
N CYS A 230 3.16 14.40 -5.69
CA CYS A 230 4.05 14.57 -4.54
C CYS A 230 5.33 15.26 -5.00
N VAL A 231 5.63 16.44 -4.47
CA VAL A 231 6.88 17.17 -4.75
C VAL A 231 7.88 16.93 -3.63
N VAL A 232 9.09 16.51 -3.98
CA VAL A 232 10.23 16.32 -3.09
C VAL A 232 11.32 17.35 -3.45
N ARG A 233 11.58 18.29 -2.56
CA ARG A 233 12.62 19.32 -2.75
C ARG A 233 13.98 18.80 -2.31
N ALA A 234 14.74 18.22 -3.24
CA ALA A 234 16.00 17.55 -2.93
C ALA A 234 17.05 18.48 -2.28
N ARG A 235 17.06 19.77 -2.66
CA ARG A 235 17.95 20.80 -2.08
C ARG A 235 17.82 20.99 -0.56
N LEU A 236 16.68 20.59 0.03
CA LEU A 236 16.41 20.74 1.46
C LEU A 236 16.94 19.55 2.28
N HIS A 237 17.36 18.46 1.63
CA HIS A 237 17.88 17.30 2.34
C HIS A 237 19.33 17.54 2.82
N LYS A 238 19.58 17.22 4.09
CA LYS A 238 20.92 17.05 4.68
C LYS A 238 20.88 15.81 5.57
N ALA A 239 21.83 14.90 5.43
CA ALA A 239 21.80 13.63 6.16
C ALA A 239 21.86 13.83 7.69
N SER A 240 22.61 14.82 8.16
CA SER A 240 22.79 15.12 9.59
C SER A 240 21.59 15.77 10.28
N ASP A 241 20.58 16.21 9.52
CA ASP A 241 19.48 17.02 10.05
C ASP A 241 18.41 16.19 10.78
N GLN A 242 18.41 14.86 10.61
CA GLN A 242 17.41 13.97 11.20
C GLN A 242 17.97 12.56 11.38
N GLU A 243 17.38 11.80 12.31
CA GLU A 243 17.63 10.36 12.41
C GLU A 243 17.06 9.58 11.22
N VAL A 244 17.71 8.47 10.86
CA VAL A 244 17.27 7.61 9.74
C VAL A 244 15.86 7.09 9.97
N ASP A 245 15.58 6.54 11.15
CA ASP A 245 14.24 6.05 11.55
C ASP A 245 13.16 7.13 11.39
N THR A 246 13.44 8.36 11.82
CA THR A 246 12.49 9.48 11.69
C THR A 246 12.24 9.84 10.22
N LEU A 247 13.26 9.78 9.36
CA LEU A 247 13.12 10.04 7.94
C LEU A 247 12.35 8.93 7.22
N GLU A 248 12.57 7.67 7.58
CA GLU A 248 11.82 6.52 7.06
C GLU A 248 10.33 6.62 7.47
N ARG A 249 10.05 6.91 8.75
CA ARG A 249 8.69 7.18 9.25
C ARG A 249 8.01 8.32 8.50
N PHE A 250 8.70 9.45 8.30
CA PHE A 250 8.20 10.58 7.50
C PHE A 250 7.90 10.18 6.04
N THR A 251 8.75 9.34 5.45
CA THR A 251 8.56 8.83 4.09
C THR A 251 7.30 7.97 4.00
N VAL A 252 7.09 7.05 4.95
CA VAL A 252 5.89 6.20 5.00
C VAL A 252 4.64 7.02 5.27
N TYR A 253 4.68 7.96 6.21
CA TYR A 253 3.59 8.92 6.44
C TYR A 253 3.20 9.67 5.16
N THR A 254 4.20 10.13 4.39
CA THR A 254 3.96 10.83 3.12
C THR A 254 3.33 9.91 2.07
N ILE A 255 3.77 8.65 1.96
CA ILE A 255 3.20 7.66 1.03
C ILE A 255 1.73 7.35 1.39
N GLU A 256 1.45 7.08 2.66
CA GLU A 256 0.10 6.78 3.13
C GLU A 256 -0.83 7.98 2.99
N THR A 257 -0.32 9.19 3.24
CA THR A 257 -1.07 10.42 3.00
C THR A 257 -1.36 10.62 1.50
N ALA A 258 -0.41 10.33 0.61
CA ALA A 258 -0.63 10.36 -0.84
C ALA A 258 -1.72 9.35 -1.26
N ARG A 259 -1.76 8.17 -0.64
CA ARG A 259 -2.80 7.16 -0.88
C ARG A 259 -4.20 7.63 -0.45
N LEU A 260 -4.31 8.39 0.63
CA LEU A 260 -5.59 9.00 1.04
C LEU A 260 -6.12 10.00 0.00
N LEU A 261 -5.25 10.61 -0.80
CA LEU A 261 -5.61 11.57 -1.84
C LEU A 261 -5.92 10.92 -3.20
N LEU A 262 -5.86 9.59 -3.32
CA LEU A 262 -6.24 8.90 -4.53
C LEU A 262 -7.77 8.89 -4.69
N ALA A 263 -8.24 9.28 -5.87
CA ALA A 263 -9.64 9.22 -6.24
C ALA A 263 -9.83 8.22 -7.40
N PRO A 264 -10.65 7.17 -7.25
CA PRO A 264 -10.93 6.23 -8.34
C PRO A 264 -11.37 6.93 -9.63
N PRO A 265 -10.91 6.45 -10.80
CA PRO A 265 -10.18 5.20 -11.03
C PRO A 265 -8.65 5.30 -10.83
N VAL A 266 -8.14 6.39 -10.26
CA VAL A 266 -6.70 6.61 -10.10
C VAL A 266 -6.15 5.80 -8.92
N GLU A 267 -5.18 4.92 -9.19
CA GLU A 267 -4.52 4.06 -8.18
C GLU A 267 -3.07 4.49 -7.86
N THR A 268 -2.53 5.45 -8.59
CA THR A 268 -1.09 5.81 -8.57
C THR A 268 -0.86 7.30 -8.35
N ALA A 269 0.32 7.65 -7.80
CA ALA A 269 0.79 9.02 -7.66
C ALA A 269 1.92 9.35 -8.64
N THR A 270 2.14 10.64 -8.89
CA THR A 270 3.31 11.16 -9.60
C THR A 270 4.24 11.82 -8.60
N ILE A 271 5.53 11.50 -8.64
CA ILE A 271 6.54 12.12 -7.76
C ILE A 271 7.39 13.07 -8.60
N ILE A 272 7.56 14.32 -8.15
CA ILE A 272 8.54 15.25 -8.71
C ILE A 272 9.70 15.35 -7.73
N PHE A 273 10.88 14.89 -8.11
CA PHE A 273 12.12 15.26 -7.43
C PHE A 273 12.60 16.58 -8.02
N ASP A 274 12.33 17.68 -7.33
CA ASP A 274 12.85 19.00 -7.69
C ASP A 274 14.32 19.10 -7.26
N MET A 275 15.19 19.04 -8.27
CA MET A 275 16.64 19.10 -8.11
C MET A 275 17.18 20.53 -8.28
N THR A 276 16.31 21.53 -8.37
CA THR A 276 16.73 22.94 -8.40
C THR A 276 17.57 23.25 -7.17
N GLY A 277 18.79 23.74 -7.35
CA GLY A 277 19.73 24.03 -6.25
C GLY A 277 20.31 22.80 -5.55
N PHE A 278 20.10 21.58 -6.08
CA PHE A 278 20.73 20.38 -5.54
C PHE A 278 22.26 20.41 -5.69
N THR A 279 22.96 19.97 -4.65
CA THR A 279 24.41 19.79 -4.62
C THR A 279 24.77 18.42 -4.04
N LEU A 280 26.04 18.01 -4.13
CA LEU A 280 26.50 16.75 -3.53
C LEU A 280 26.29 16.69 -2.01
N ALA A 281 26.25 17.83 -1.31
CA ALA A 281 25.96 17.89 0.12
C ALA A 281 24.53 17.44 0.47
N ASN A 282 23.63 17.41 -0.53
CA ASN A 282 22.25 16.96 -0.38
C ASN A 282 22.07 15.46 -0.69
N MET A 283 23.07 14.80 -1.27
CA MET A 283 22.94 13.41 -1.68
C MET A 283 23.07 12.48 -0.46
N ASP A 284 22.02 11.71 -0.21
CA ASP A 284 22.02 10.61 0.76
C ASP A 284 21.37 9.38 0.14
N TYR A 285 22.12 8.29 0.07
CA TYR A 285 21.65 7.04 -0.52
C TYR A 285 20.69 6.26 0.39
N THR A 286 20.68 6.55 1.70
CA THR A 286 19.85 5.86 2.69
C THR A 286 18.35 6.03 2.39
N PRO A 287 17.79 7.26 2.35
CA PRO A 287 16.38 7.45 2.00
C PRO A 287 16.06 7.00 0.58
N VAL A 288 17.01 7.09 -0.37
CA VAL A 288 16.81 6.61 -1.74
C VAL A 288 16.59 5.10 -1.76
N LYS A 289 17.45 4.32 -1.08
CA LYS A 289 17.28 2.87 -0.97
C LYS A 289 15.98 2.49 -0.26
N PHE A 290 15.62 3.23 0.80
CA PHE A 290 14.35 3.02 1.50
C PHE A 290 13.13 3.27 0.61
N MET A 291 13.12 4.37 -0.16
CA MET A 291 12.04 4.65 -1.13
C MET A 291 11.95 3.57 -2.21
N ILE A 292 13.09 3.07 -2.72
CA ILE A 292 13.12 1.95 -3.67
C ILE A 292 12.49 0.71 -3.04
N LYS A 293 12.91 0.32 -1.82
CA LYS A 293 12.30 -0.81 -1.09
C LYS A 293 10.80 -0.60 -0.92
N CYS A 294 10.36 0.60 -0.54
CA CYS A 294 8.93 0.93 -0.41
C CYS A 294 8.17 0.63 -1.71
N PHE A 295 8.58 1.18 -2.85
CA PHE A 295 7.82 1.05 -4.10
C PHE A 295 7.98 -0.30 -4.82
N GLU A 296 9.07 -1.04 -4.58
CA GLU A 296 9.29 -2.34 -5.19
C GLU A 296 8.78 -3.53 -4.35
N ALA A 297 8.71 -3.37 -3.02
CA ALA A 297 8.39 -4.45 -2.10
C ALA A 297 7.06 -4.27 -1.37
N ASN A 298 6.76 -3.05 -0.90
CA ASN A 298 5.71 -2.83 0.11
C ASN A 298 4.51 -2.00 -0.41
N TYR A 299 4.71 -1.21 -1.46
CA TYR A 299 3.68 -0.40 -2.13
C TYR A 299 3.67 -0.67 -3.64
N PRO A 300 3.50 -1.94 -4.07
CA PRO A 300 3.47 -2.28 -5.49
C PRO A 300 2.42 -1.45 -6.22
N GLU A 301 2.74 -1.10 -7.47
CA GLU A 301 1.78 -0.45 -8.37
C GLU A 301 1.14 0.83 -7.81
N SER A 302 1.83 1.52 -6.88
CA SER A 302 1.41 2.80 -6.32
C SER A 302 2.10 3.99 -7.01
N LEU A 303 3.18 3.73 -7.74
CA LEU A 303 3.95 4.72 -8.48
C LEU A 303 3.52 4.76 -9.95
N GLY A 304 3.11 5.95 -10.41
CA GLY A 304 2.68 6.20 -11.78
C GLY A 304 3.78 6.78 -12.66
N SER A 305 4.40 7.87 -12.21
CA SER A 305 5.53 8.55 -12.87
C SER A 305 6.45 9.19 -11.84
N VAL A 306 7.75 9.22 -12.11
CA VAL A 306 8.75 9.95 -11.32
C VAL A 306 9.45 10.93 -12.23
N LEU A 307 9.33 12.22 -11.95
CA LEU A 307 9.93 13.29 -12.71
C LEU A 307 11.16 13.80 -11.95
N ILE A 308 12.36 13.50 -12.44
CA ILE A 308 13.59 14.10 -11.93
C ILE A 308 13.76 15.44 -12.63
N HIS A 309 13.33 16.52 -11.96
CA HIS A 309 13.24 17.85 -12.54
C HIS A 309 14.49 18.69 -12.26
N LYS A 310 15.06 19.33 -13.29
CA LYS A 310 16.22 20.22 -13.20
C LYS A 310 17.46 19.58 -12.55
N ALA A 311 17.69 18.30 -12.80
CA ALA A 311 18.88 17.60 -12.32
C ALA A 311 20.18 18.29 -12.82
N PRO A 312 21.13 18.63 -11.94
CA PRO A 312 22.41 19.19 -12.37
C PRO A 312 23.25 18.12 -13.09
N TRP A 313 24.21 18.54 -13.91
CA TRP A 313 25.03 17.63 -14.72
C TRP A 313 25.71 16.51 -13.89
N ILE A 314 26.14 16.83 -12.66
CA ILE A 314 26.76 15.88 -11.72
C ILE A 314 25.83 14.72 -11.33
N PHE A 315 24.51 14.92 -11.44
CA PHE A 315 23.52 13.89 -11.12
C PHE A 315 23.58 12.70 -12.08
N SER A 316 24.15 12.85 -13.28
CA SER A 316 24.32 11.73 -14.23
C SER A 316 25.11 10.55 -13.63
N SER A 317 26.16 10.83 -12.85
CA SER A 317 26.95 9.80 -12.15
C SER A 317 26.16 9.16 -11.01
N ILE A 318 25.44 9.96 -10.24
CA ILE A 318 24.56 9.49 -9.15
C ILE A 318 23.47 8.58 -9.72
N TRP A 319 22.83 9.00 -10.80
CA TRP A 319 21.79 8.25 -11.49
C TRP A 319 22.30 6.90 -12.01
N SER A 320 23.54 6.84 -12.50
CA SER A 320 24.13 5.58 -12.96
C SER A 320 24.23 4.55 -11.83
N VAL A 321 24.47 5.00 -10.59
CA VAL A 321 24.45 4.16 -9.39
C VAL A 321 23.02 3.76 -9.02
N ILE A 322 22.11 4.74 -8.90
CA ILE A 322 20.70 4.50 -8.51
C ILE A 322 20.02 3.56 -9.50
N LYS A 323 20.25 3.73 -10.80
CA LYS A 323 19.67 2.88 -11.85
C LYS A 323 20.05 1.41 -11.68
N GLY A 324 21.25 1.11 -11.19
CA GLY A 324 21.67 -0.26 -10.88
C GLY A 324 20.90 -0.89 -9.71
N TRP A 325 20.20 -0.09 -8.90
CA TRP A 325 19.38 -0.56 -7.78
C TRP A 325 17.91 -0.68 -8.14
N LEU A 326 17.45 -0.23 -9.30
CA LEU A 326 16.04 -0.22 -9.64
C LEU A 326 15.68 -1.48 -10.43
N ASP A 327 14.53 -2.07 -10.11
CA ASP A 327 13.92 -3.05 -10.99
C ASP A 327 13.47 -2.37 -12.31
N PRO A 328 13.39 -3.11 -13.42
CA PRO A 328 13.05 -2.53 -14.72
C PRO A 328 11.69 -1.81 -14.76
N VAL A 329 10.71 -2.23 -13.97
CA VAL A 329 9.38 -1.60 -13.93
C VAL A 329 9.47 -0.23 -13.27
N VAL A 330 10.08 -0.10 -12.10
CA VAL A 330 10.26 1.23 -11.48
C VAL A 330 11.18 2.11 -12.31
N ALA A 331 12.27 1.57 -12.87
CA ALA A 331 13.16 2.33 -13.75
C ALA A 331 12.43 2.90 -14.98
N SER A 332 11.45 2.17 -15.53
CA SER A 332 10.66 2.62 -16.70
C SER A 332 9.74 3.81 -16.40
N LYS A 333 9.42 4.06 -15.13
CA LYS A 333 8.56 5.15 -14.67
C LYS A 333 9.32 6.46 -14.43
N ILE A 334 10.65 6.45 -14.56
CA ILE A 334 11.50 7.62 -14.30
C ILE A 334 11.73 8.41 -15.58
N HIS A 335 11.43 9.71 -15.51
CA HIS A 335 11.57 10.67 -16.60
C HIS A 335 12.41 11.84 -16.13
N PHE A 336 13.32 12.31 -16.98
CA PHE A 336 14.13 13.50 -16.70
C PHE A 336 13.50 14.71 -17.39
N THR A 337 13.23 15.75 -16.62
CA THR A 337 12.67 17.01 -17.12
C THR A 337 13.62 18.16 -16.80
N LYS A 338 13.88 19.06 -17.75
CA LYS A 338 14.87 20.15 -17.61
C LYS A 338 14.22 21.51 -17.43
N ASN A 339 13.02 21.68 -17.96
CA ASN A 339 12.30 22.94 -18.01
C ASN A 339 10.79 22.69 -17.89
N ARG A 340 10.03 23.78 -17.91
CA ARG A 340 8.57 23.77 -17.91
C ARG A 340 7.98 22.92 -19.04
N GLN A 341 8.50 23.03 -20.27
CA GLN A 341 7.95 22.30 -21.43
C GLN A 341 8.01 20.77 -21.21
N ASP A 342 9.10 20.27 -20.66
CA ASP A 342 9.23 18.84 -20.33
C ASP A 342 8.24 18.41 -19.23
N LEU A 343 7.98 19.26 -18.22
CA LEU A 343 6.94 18.99 -17.21
C LEU A 343 5.53 19.00 -17.81
N GLU A 344 5.28 19.88 -18.78
CA GLU A 344 3.99 19.98 -19.47
C GLU A 344 3.64 18.73 -20.27
N GLU A 345 4.57 17.81 -20.53
CA GLU A 345 4.23 16.49 -21.09
C GLU A 345 3.35 15.68 -20.13
N PHE A 346 3.58 15.83 -18.82
CA PHE A 346 2.94 15.05 -17.76
C PHE A 346 1.87 15.83 -17.01
N ILE A 347 2.06 17.13 -16.80
CA ILE A 347 1.26 17.97 -15.91
C ILE A 347 0.62 19.09 -16.72
N ALA A 348 -0.64 19.44 -16.43
CA ALA A 348 -1.26 20.57 -17.11
C ALA A 348 -0.59 21.89 -16.67
N PRO A 349 -0.37 22.88 -17.55
CA PRO A 349 0.30 24.13 -17.18
C PRO A 349 -0.31 24.85 -15.95
N SER A 350 -1.64 24.77 -15.79
CA SER A 350 -2.40 25.31 -14.67
C SER A 350 -2.25 24.55 -13.35
N GLN A 351 -1.54 23.42 -13.35
CA GLN A 351 -1.22 22.56 -12.21
C GLN A 351 0.30 22.56 -11.92
N ILE A 352 1.09 23.34 -12.66
CA ILE A 352 2.53 23.51 -12.41
C ILE A 352 2.70 24.80 -11.60
N MET A 353 3.21 24.66 -10.37
CA MET A 353 3.50 25.79 -9.48
C MET A 353 4.58 26.70 -10.06
N LYS A 354 4.52 28.00 -9.72
CA LYS A 354 5.58 28.97 -10.06
C LYS A 354 6.97 28.55 -9.59
N GLU A 355 7.07 27.86 -8.46
CA GLU A 355 8.34 27.29 -7.97
C GLU A 355 8.98 26.31 -8.98
N LEU A 356 8.16 25.67 -9.82
CA LEU A 356 8.55 24.76 -10.89
C LEU A 356 8.43 25.41 -12.28
N ASP A 357 8.54 26.74 -12.34
CA ASP A 357 8.40 27.61 -13.54
C ASP A 357 7.02 27.61 -14.21
N GLY A 358 5.97 27.08 -13.55
CA GLY A 358 4.61 27.07 -14.09
C GLY A 358 3.80 28.34 -13.84
N ASP A 359 2.51 28.30 -14.16
CA ASP A 359 1.60 29.45 -14.06
C ASP A 359 0.85 29.52 -12.73
N GLU A 360 0.83 28.41 -11.98
CA GLU A 360 0.03 28.32 -10.78
C GLU A 360 0.67 29.12 -9.64
N ASN A 361 -0.04 30.16 -9.20
CA ASN A 361 0.34 30.98 -8.06
C ASN A 361 -0.05 30.32 -6.73
N TRP A 362 0.59 29.21 -6.41
CA TRP A 362 0.47 28.51 -5.13
C TRP A 362 1.86 28.31 -4.54
N GLU A 363 1.97 28.47 -3.22
CA GLU A 363 3.20 28.25 -2.47
C GLU A 363 2.91 27.34 -1.27
N TYR A 364 3.82 26.40 -1.03
CA TYR A 364 3.72 25.53 0.13
C TYR A 364 3.82 26.35 1.41
N ASN A 365 2.79 26.25 2.25
CA ASN A 365 2.77 26.81 3.59
C ASN A 365 2.26 25.74 4.55
N TYR A 366 3.06 25.42 5.57
CA TYR A 366 2.62 24.50 6.61
C TYR A 366 1.62 25.20 7.52
N VAL A 367 0.39 24.69 7.57
CA VAL A 367 -0.60 25.11 8.56
C VAL A 367 -0.37 24.27 9.82
N GLU A 368 -0.06 24.94 10.93
CA GLU A 368 0.18 24.29 12.21
C GLU A 368 -1.04 23.50 12.70
N ILE A 369 -0.76 22.44 13.46
CA ILE A 369 -1.74 21.58 14.11
C ILE A 369 -2.64 22.44 15.02
N LYS A 370 -3.96 22.24 14.92
CA LYS A 370 -4.92 22.97 15.75
C LYS A 370 -5.21 22.19 17.02
N GLU A 371 -5.32 22.89 18.14
CA GLU A 371 -5.72 22.29 19.40
C GLU A 371 -7.09 21.61 19.25
N GLY A 372 -7.20 20.36 19.70
CA GLY A 372 -8.43 19.58 19.64
C GLY A 372 -8.81 19.00 18.29
N GLU A 373 -7.99 19.13 17.23
CA GLU A 373 -8.36 18.60 15.89
C GLU A 373 -8.51 17.08 15.83
N ASN A 374 -7.95 16.36 16.81
CA ASN A 374 -8.06 14.90 16.97
C ASN A 374 -9.00 14.50 18.13
N ALA A 375 -9.82 15.40 18.67
CA ALA A 375 -10.65 15.12 19.86
C ALA A 375 -11.55 13.90 19.70
N LYS A 376 -12.05 13.62 18.48
CA LYS A 376 -12.86 12.43 18.18
C LYS A 376 -12.14 11.11 18.46
N MET A 377 -10.81 11.07 18.36
CA MET A 377 -10.04 9.85 18.62
C MET A 377 -10.06 9.42 20.10
N GLN A 378 -10.50 10.30 21.01
CA GLN A 378 -10.72 9.98 22.42
C GLN A 378 -12.07 9.27 22.68
N ASP A 379 -12.99 9.32 21.72
CA ASP A 379 -14.26 8.57 21.78
C ASP A 379 -14.04 7.13 21.34
N THR A 380 -13.51 6.33 22.26
CA THR A 380 -13.19 4.92 22.03
C THR A 380 -14.43 4.06 21.87
N GLU A 381 -15.55 4.41 22.53
CA GLU A 381 -16.81 3.66 22.42
C GLU A 381 -17.37 3.74 21.00
N THR A 382 -17.46 4.95 20.43
CA THR A 382 -17.88 5.12 19.04
C THR A 382 -16.89 4.49 18.07
N ARG A 383 -15.58 4.65 18.31
CA ARG A 383 -14.55 4.01 17.49
C ARG A 383 -14.74 2.50 17.43
N ASP A 384 -14.85 1.84 18.57
CA ASP A 384 -14.91 0.38 18.68
C ASP A 384 -16.21 -0.17 18.08
N LYS A 385 -17.32 0.59 18.21
CA LYS A 385 -18.57 0.32 17.49
C LYS A 385 -18.37 0.39 15.98
N LEU A 386 -17.78 1.46 15.45
CA LEU A 386 -17.55 1.64 14.02
C LEU A 386 -16.55 0.61 13.44
N ILE A 387 -15.56 0.18 14.22
CA ILE A 387 -14.67 -0.92 13.86
C ILE A 387 -15.46 -2.23 13.76
N SER A 388 -16.35 -2.50 14.71
CA SER A 388 -17.20 -3.71 14.68
C SER A 388 -18.14 -3.72 13.47
N GLU A 389 -18.78 -2.58 13.16
CA GLU A 389 -19.59 -2.43 11.94
C GLU A 389 -18.77 -2.67 10.67
N ARG A 390 -17.54 -2.15 10.63
CA ARG A 390 -16.62 -2.37 9.52
C ARG A 390 -16.23 -3.84 9.37
N HIS A 391 -15.96 -4.53 10.47
CA HIS A 391 -15.65 -5.96 10.47
C HIS A 391 -16.83 -6.80 9.97
N ALA A 392 -18.07 -6.42 10.32
CA ALA A 392 -19.27 -7.07 9.78
C ALA A 392 -19.37 -6.89 8.26
N LEU A 393 -19.18 -5.67 7.74
CA LEU A 393 -19.14 -5.41 6.29
C LEU A 393 -18.04 -6.20 5.58
N ALA A 394 -16.83 -6.24 6.15
CA ALA A 394 -15.72 -7.03 5.62
C ALA A 394 -16.05 -8.53 5.54
N LYS A 395 -16.72 -9.05 6.57
CA LYS A 395 -17.21 -10.44 6.58
C LYS A 395 -18.28 -10.67 5.50
N ASP A 396 -19.23 -9.76 5.33
CA ASP A 396 -20.26 -9.89 4.30
C ASP A 396 -19.64 -9.87 2.89
N ILE A 397 -18.66 -9.00 2.64
CA ILE A 397 -17.90 -8.98 1.37
C ILE A 397 -17.16 -10.30 1.17
N GLN A 398 -16.53 -10.83 2.21
CA GLN A 398 -15.83 -12.12 2.17
C GLN A 398 -16.78 -13.26 1.78
N ASP A 399 -17.94 -13.35 2.44
CA ASP A 399 -18.93 -14.40 2.19
C ASP A 399 -19.47 -14.32 0.76
N VAL A 400 -19.76 -13.12 0.27
CA VAL A 400 -20.19 -12.90 -1.13
C VAL A 400 -19.05 -13.14 -2.13
N THR A 401 -17.80 -12.89 -1.75
CA THR A 401 -16.64 -13.27 -2.56
C THR A 401 -16.59 -14.78 -2.75
N ILE A 402 -16.85 -15.56 -1.70
CA ILE A 402 -16.93 -17.02 -1.78
C ILE A 402 -18.12 -17.47 -2.64
N GLU A 403 -19.28 -16.81 -2.53
CA GLU A 403 -20.44 -17.05 -3.42
C GLU A 403 -20.06 -16.84 -4.89
N TRP A 404 -19.39 -15.72 -5.21
CA TRP A 404 -18.92 -15.38 -6.54
C TRP A 404 -17.91 -16.39 -7.09
N LEU A 405 -16.95 -16.84 -6.28
CA LEU A 405 -15.98 -17.86 -6.65
C LEU A 405 -16.67 -19.20 -6.97
N ARG A 406 -17.59 -19.64 -6.11
CA ARG A 406 -18.37 -20.88 -6.33
C ARG A 406 -19.19 -20.80 -7.62
N ALA A 407 -19.91 -19.70 -7.82
CA ALA A 407 -20.71 -19.49 -9.03
C ALA A 407 -19.84 -19.51 -10.29
N SER A 408 -18.66 -18.89 -10.25
CA SER A 408 -17.70 -18.87 -11.35
C SER A 408 -17.19 -20.28 -11.69
N TYR A 409 -16.82 -21.07 -10.68
CA TYR A 409 -16.34 -22.45 -10.87
C TYR A 409 -17.43 -23.42 -11.33
N GLN A 410 -18.68 -23.15 -10.96
CA GLN A 410 -19.86 -23.85 -11.46
C GLN A 410 -20.29 -23.40 -12.86
N LYS A 411 -19.64 -22.35 -13.42
CA LYS A 411 -19.98 -21.74 -14.71
C LYS A 411 -21.45 -21.30 -14.78
N ASN A 412 -21.96 -20.74 -13.68
CA ASN A 412 -23.33 -20.22 -13.59
C ASN A 412 -23.32 -18.69 -13.80
N PRO A 413 -23.59 -18.19 -15.02
CA PRO A 413 -23.45 -16.77 -15.33
C PRO A 413 -24.42 -15.88 -14.57
N ASP A 414 -25.65 -16.33 -14.32
CA ASP A 414 -26.66 -15.57 -13.58
C ASP A 414 -26.26 -15.41 -12.12
N ALA A 415 -25.76 -16.48 -11.49
CA ALA A 415 -25.25 -16.42 -10.13
C ALA A 415 -23.96 -15.59 -10.02
N VAL A 416 -23.10 -15.60 -11.05
CA VAL A 416 -21.92 -14.72 -11.12
C VAL A 416 -22.34 -13.25 -11.18
N ALA A 417 -23.31 -12.90 -12.04
CA ALA A 417 -23.80 -11.54 -12.15
C ALA A 417 -24.44 -11.05 -10.85
N ALA A 418 -25.30 -11.88 -10.22
CA ALA A 418 -25.96 -11.55 -8.97
C ALA A 418 -24.98 -11.37 -7.80
N SER A 419 -23.99 -12.26 -7.67
CA SER A 419 -22.97 -12.15 -6.62
C SER A 419 -22.06 -10.95 -6.84
N LYS A 420 -21.66 -10.63 -8.08
CA LYS A 420 -20.91 -9.41 -8.41
C LYS A 420 -21.67 -8.14 -8.02
N GLN A 421 -22.95 -8.03 -8.42
CA GLN A 421 -23.78 -6.87 -8.07
C GLN A 421 -23.90 -6.68 -6.54
N LYS A 422 -24.14 -7.76 -5.80
CA LYS A 422 -24.20 -7.73 -4.33
C LYS A 422 -22.86 -7.30 -3.73
N ARG A 423 -21.75 -7.82 -4.27
CA ARG A 423 -20.39 -7.50 -3.83
C ARG A 423 -20.02 -6.05 -4.09
N ASP A 424 -20.35 -5.52 -5.26
CA ASP A 424 -20.13 -4.12 -5.62
C ASP A 424 -20.87 -3.17 -4.67
N GLY A 425 -22.13 -3.50 -4.33
CA GLY A 425 -22.92 -2.75 -3.36
C GLY A 425 -22.32 -2.75 -1.94
N LEU A 426 -21.79 -3.88 -1.49
CA LEU A 426 -21.12 -3.97 -0.19
C LEU A 426 -19.76 -3.24 -0.19
N ILE A 427 -19.00 -3.30 -1.28
CA ILE A 427 -17.73 -2.58 -1.42
C ILE A 427 -17.96 -1.07 -1.42
N ALA A 428 -19.03 -0.58 -2.06
CA ALA A 428 -19.43 0.82 -1.98
C ALA A 428 -19.72 1.25 -0.53
N GLN A 429 -20.47 0.42 0.22
CA GLN A 429 -20.73 0.67 1.65
C GLN A 429 -19.45 0.67 2.49
N LEU A 430 -18.54 -0.29 2.26
CA LEU A 430 -17.24 -0.35 2.96
C LEU A 430 -16.42 0.92 2.75
N ARG A 431 -16.45 1.46 1.53
CA ARG A 431 -15.75 2.70 1.17
C ARG A 431 -16.35 3.91 1.88
N GLU A 432 -17.67 4.08 1.85
CA GLU A 432 -18.35 5.19 2.54
C GLU A 432 -18.13 5.10 4.06
N GLN A 433 -18.23 3.89 4.62
CA GLN A 433 -18.04 3.62 6.04
C GLN A 433 -16.63 3.99 6.53
N TYR A 434 -15.59 3.80 5.70
CA TYR A 434 -14.24 4.23 6.07
C TYR A 434 -14.18 5.71 6.44
N TRP A 435 -14.87 6.57 5.70
CA TRP A 435 -14.87 8.02 5.96
C TRP A 435 -15.70 8.43 7.19
N VAL A 436 -16.59 7.54 7.66
CA VAL A 436 -17.26 7.69 8.96
C VAL A 436 -16.30 7.30 10.10
N LEU A 437 -15.51 6.24 9.91
CA LEU A 437 -14.53 5.73 10.88
C LEU A 437 -13.26 6.60 10.97
N ASP A 438 -12.78 7.15 9.86
CA ASP A 438 -11.51 7.86 9.71
C ASP A 438 -11.22 8.89 10.84
N PRO A 439 -12.17 9.76 11.25
CA PRO A 439 -11.93 10.74 12.32
C PRO A 439 -11.60 10.13 13.69
N TYR A 440 -11.84 8.83 13.89
CA TYR A 440 -11.63 8.14 15.16
C TYR A 440 -10.34 7.29 15.17
N ILE A 441 -9.73 7.04 14.02
CA ILE A 441 -8.58 6.11 13.89
C ILE A 441 -7.33 6.74 13.29
N ARG A 442 -7.41 7.95 12.73
CA ARG A 442 -6.29 8.61 12.07
C ARG A 442 -6.13 10.05 12.57
N ALA A 443 -4.90 10.43 12.92
CA ALA A 443 -4.59 11.82 13.21
C ALA A 443 -4.78 12.71 11.97
N ARG A 444 -5.30 13.93 12.17
CA ARG A 444 -5.47 14.93 11.12
C ARG A 444 -4.10 15.35 10.56
N SER A 445 -4.04 15.43 9.24
CA SER A 445 -2.88 15.84 8.46
C SER A 445 -3.01 17.31 8.05
N LEU A 446 -1.93 17.86 7.50
CA LEU A 446 -1.96 19.14 6.77
C LEU A 446 -3.11 19.21 5.75
N TYR A 447 -3.43 18.11 5.06
CA TYR A 447 -4.44 18.09 4.00
C TYR A 447 -5.87 18.11 4.53
N ASP A 448 -6.09 17.65 5.76
CA ASP A 448 -7.35 17.88 6.47
C ASP A 448 -7.47 19.36 6.84
N ARG A 449 -6.40 19.98 7.36
CA ARG A 449 -6.40 21.41 7.75
C ARG A 449 -6.54 22.37 6.56
N LEU A 450 -6.02 21.99 5.39
CA LEU A 450 -6.19 22.70 4.13
C LEU A 450 -7.55 22.44 3.46
N ASN A 451 -8.42 21.61 4.06
CA ASN A 451 -9.72 21.22 3.50
C ASN A 451 -9.62 20.56 2.10
N ILE A 452 -8.50 19.86 1.86
CA ILE A 452 -8.26 19.05 0.66
C ILE A 452 -8.95 17.70 0.81
N VAL A 453 -8.82 17.08 1.99
CA VAL A 453 -9.60 15.90 2.38
C VAL A 453 -10.90 16.39 3.01
N GLN A 454 -12.01 16.26 2.28
CA GLN A 454 -13.33 16.70 2.71
C GLN A 454 -14.18 15.53 3.20
N GLY A 455 -15.31 15.84 3.86
CA GLY A 455 -16.26 14.84 4.35
C GLY A 455 -16.69 13.85 3.26
N GLY A 456 -16.84 12.58 3.63
CA GLY A 456 -17.17 11.49 2.70
C GLY A 456 -16.03 11.10 1.75
N GLY A 457 -14.80 11.58 1.98
CA GLY A 457 -13.65 11.20 1.18
C GLY A 457 -13.50 11.93 -0.14
N LYS A 458 -14.20 13.06 -0.29
CA LYS A 458 -14.02 13.91 -1.46
C LYS A 458 -12.66 14.59 -1.38
N ILE A 459 -11.87 14.44 -2.45
CA ILE A 459 -10.56 15.08 -2.58
C ILE A 459 -10.69 16.30 -3.47
N GLU A 460 -10.32 17.47 -2.96
CA GLU A 460 -10.38 18.75 -3.65
C GLU A 460 -9.07 19.52 -3.43
N PHE A 461 -8.15 19.48 -4.39
CA PHE A 461 -6.88 20.20 -4.29
C PHE A 461 -7.06 21.74 -4.34
N TYR A 462 -8.23 22.24 -4.71
CA TYR A 462 -8.52 23.66 -4.90
C TYR A 462 -9.81 24.13 -4.20
N PRO A 463 -9.90 24.00 -2.86
CA PRO A 463 -11.16 24.23 -2.14
C PRO A 463 -11.70 25.66 -2.31
N ASP A 464 -10.84 26.68 -2.32
CA ASP A 464 -11.26 28.08 -2.48
C ASP A 464 -11.81 28.38 -3.89
N ARG A 465 -11.27 27.71 -4.93
CA ARG A 465 -11.78 27.85 -6.31
C ARG A 465 -13.15 27.18 -6.43
N ALA A 466 -13.35 26.04 -5.78
CA ALA A 466 -14.61 25.31 -5.78
C ALA A 466 -15.75 26.10 -5.09
N GLN A 467 -15.46 26.78 -3.98
CA GLN A 467 -16.44 27.63 -3.29
C GLN A 467 -16.88 28.81 -4.16
N ASN A 468 -15.95 29.52 -4.79
CA ASN A 468 -16.25 30.66 -5.65
C ASN A 468 -16.98 30.27 -6.95
N GLY A 469 -16.69 29.08 -7.51
CA GLY A 469 -17.43 28.54 -8.66
C GLY A 469 -18.89 28.20 -8.35
N SER A 470 -19.18 27.74 -7.13
CA SER A 470 -20.55 27.47 -6.68
C SER A 470 -21.37 28.73 -6.42
N ALA A 471 -20.73 29.84 -6.00
CA ALA A 471 -21.40 31.12 -5.78
C ALA A 471 -21.80 31.82 -7.10
N ASN A 472 -21.03 31.64 -8.17
CA ASN A 472 -21.30 32.26 -9.48
C ASN A 472 -22.25 31.47 -10.39
N ALA A 473 -22.62 30.24 -10.03
CA ALA A 473 -23.60 29.44 -10.76
C ALA A 473 -25.07 29.81 -10.42
N GLY A 474 -25.29 30.72 -9.46
CA GLY A 474 -26.62 31.15 -9.00
C GLY A 474 -27.14 32.45 -9.62
N SER A 475 -26.43 33.06 -10.57
CA SER A 475 -26.85 34.33 -11.18
C SER A 475 -26.82 34.25 -12.70
N GLU A 476 -27.69 33.45 -13.30
CA GLU A 476 -28.14 33.73 -14.66
C GLU A 476 -29.20 34.84 -14.60
N PRO A 477 -28.99 35.99 -15.26
CA PRO A 477 -30.00 37.01 -15.36
C PRO A 477 -31.11 36.48 -16.29
N THR A 478 -32.31 36.36 -15.75
CA THR A 478 -33.53 36.19 -16.53
C THR A 478 -33.76 37.48 -17.33
N THR A 479 -33.27 37.51 -18.57
CA THR A 479 -33.62 38.56 -19.53
C THR A 479 -35.03 38.31 -20.04
N ALA A 480 -35.92 39.26 -19.75
CA ALA A 480 -37.22 39.45 -20.39
C ALA A 480 -37.07 39.99 -21.81
#